data_AF-A0A7V3RSC1-F1
#
_entry.id   AF-A0A7V3RSC1-F1
#
_cell.length_a   1.000
_cell.length_b   1.000
_cell.length_c   1.000
_cell.angle_alpha   90.00
_cell.angle_beta   90.00
_cell.angle_gamma   90.00
#
_symmetry.space_group_name_H-M   'P 1'
#
loop_
_entity.id
_entity.type
_entity.pdbx_description
1 polymer ?
#
loop_
_entity_poly.entity_id
_entity_poly.type
_entity_poly.pdbx_seq_one_letter_code
_entity_poly.pdbx_strand_id
1 'polypeptide(L)'
;MRAFFLAVLLLSLLNLSAPSGAAGPVKLHLEDAGAFIQIDTDALQARIRKKGYVSGVEQGTFLDKKTGARDLGFGLHIMDFLLAPGWRDDGYSRDANLHGNLPKHLVEGPQICTQAKELKQEVFKGDNFLALRQRYTFNQPGKGYKAGSTWEQTLVFQPGVRWFFSCERITSVNDVDDLFYRIDMPGHIRHRNGDTFTQVYLSYLDKTIPASEFKDNF
;
A
#
# COMPACT_ATOMS: atom_id res chain seq x y z
N MET A 1 -2.58 -9.75 73.10
CA MET A 1 -2.80 -10.64 71.93
C MET A 1 -3.72 -9.93 70.95
N ARG A 2 -3.21 -9.70 69.74
CA ARG A 2 -3.89 -9.43 68.46
C ARG A 2 -4.84 -8.22 68.36
N ALA A 3 -4.25 -7.11 67.94
CA ALA A 3 -4.90 -6.08 67.14
C ALA A 3 -5.34 -6.68 65.80
N PHE A 4 -6.57 -6.41 65.35
CA PHE A 4 -7.02 -6.68 63.99
C PHE A 4 -7.47 -5.37 63.34
N PHE A 5 -6.82 -5.08 62.22
CA PHE A 5 -6.94 -3.89 61.40
C PHE A 5 -8.34 -3.76 60.77
N LEU A 6 -8.95 -2.59 60.95
CA LEU A 6 -10.08 -2.14 60.14
C LEU A 6 -9.52 -1.44 58.90
N ALA A 7 -9.37 -2.17 57.79
CA ALA A 7 -8.98 -1.59 56.51
C ALA A 7 -10.24 -1.01 55.82
N VAL A 8 -10.44 0.29 55.95
CA VAL A 8 -11.42 1.04 55.14
C VAL A 8 -10.80 1.24 53.75
N LEU A 9 -11.27 0.48 52.77
CA LEU A 9 -10.93 0.71 51.36
C LEU A 9 -11.79 1.87 50.84
N LEU A 10 -11.27 3.10 50.89
CA LEU A 10 -11.81 4.21 50.12
C LEU A 10 -11.43 3.98 48.64
N LEU A 11 -12.33 3.43 47.83
CA LEU A 11 -12.23 3.56 46.38
C LEU A 11 -12.50 5.02 46.01
N SER A 12 -11.43 5.79 45.85
CA SER A 12 -11.46 7.04 45.11
C SER A 12 -11.80 6.73 43.65
N LEU A 13 -13.06 6.97 43.27
CA LEU A 13 -13.48 7.10 41.88
C LEU A 13 -12.80 8.35 41.28
N LEU A 14 -11.54 8.18 40.89
CA LEU A 14 -10.91 9.06 39.91
C LEU A 14 -11.63 8.82 38.59
N ASN A 15 -12.67 9.62 38.34
CA ASN A 15 -13.14 9.87 36.99
C ASN A 15 -11.97 10.46 36.21
N LEU A 16 -11.21 9.60 35.53
CA LEU A 16 -10.39 9.98 34.39
C LEU A 16 -11.35 10.37 33.27
N SER A 17 -11.98 11.53 33.42
CA SER A 17 -12.46 12.30 32.29
C SER A 17 -11.22 12.77 31.57
N ALA A 18 -10.71 11.93 30.65
CA ALA A 18 -9.77 12.41 29.66
C ALA A 18 -10.41 13.66 29.04
N PRO A 19 -9.68 14.78 28.93
CA PRO A 19 -10.21 15.91 28.19
C PRO A 19 -10.49 15.39 26.78
N SER A 20 -11.78 15.33 26.43
CA SER A 20 -12.21 15.38 25.05
C SER A 20 -11.72 16.73 24.56
N GLY A 21 -10.46 16.77 24.14
CA GLY A 21 -9.96 17.86 23.33
C GLY A 21 -10.90 17.89 22.14
N ALA A 22 -11.73 18.93 22.08
CA ALA A 22 -12.53 19.22 20.91
C ALA A 22 -11.55 19.21 19.73
N ALA A 23 -11.58 18.14 18.94
CA ALA A 23 -10.73 18.01 17.79
C ALA A 23 -11.03 19.23 16.92
N GLY A 24 -10.00 20.02 16.62
CA GLY A 24 -10.10 21.05 15.60
C GLY A 24 -10.69 20.43 14.32
N PRO A 25 -11.24 21.26 13.41
CA PRO A 25 -11.92 20.75 12.23
C PRO A 25 -11.06 19.69 11.55
N VAL A 26 -11.64 18.50 11.39
CA VAL A 26 -11.00 17.35 10.74
C VAL A 26 -10.46 17.82 9.39
N LYS A 27 -9.14 17.93 9.28
CA LYS A 27 -8.51 18.37 8.04
C LYS A 27 -8.45 17.16 7.12
N LEU A 28 -9.44 17.07 6.25
CA LEU A 28 -9.56 16.00 5.28
C LEU A 28 -10.03 16.61 3.96
N HIS A 29 -9.09 16.80 3.04
CA HIS A 29 -9.30 17.49 1.79
C HIS A 29 -9.01 16.58 0.61
N LEU A 30 -9.87 16.68 -0.41
CA LEU A 30 -9.74 15.98 -1.67
C LEU A 30 -9.83 16.99 -2.80
N GLU A 31 -8.81 16.98 -3.65
CA GLU A 31 -8.77 17.76 -4.88
C GLU A 31 -8.69 16.83 -6.08
N ASP A 32 -9.62 16.99 -7.02
CA ASP A 32 -9.59 16.28 -8.30
C ASP A 32 -8.95 17.19 -9.36
N ALA A 33 -7.68 16.94 -9.68
CA ALA A 33 -6.89 17.75 -10.60
C ALA A 33 -6.90 17.21 -12.03
N GLY A 34 -7.87 16.35 -12.39
CA GLY A 34 -8.03 15.76 -13.72
C GLY A 34 -7.00 14.65 -14.05
N ALA A 35 -5.70 14.88 -13.83
CA ALA A 35 -4.64 13.89 -14.03
C ALA A 35 -4.43 12.98 -12.80
N PHE A 36 -4.77 13.46 -11.61
CA PHE A 36 -4.65 12.76 -10.34
C PHE A 36 -5.72 13.24 -9.37
N ILE A 37 -5.93 12.48 -8.29
CA ILE A 37 -6.65 12.93 -7.11
C ILE A 37 -5.62 13.17 -6.01
N GLN A 38 -5.60 14.37 -5.43
CA GLN A 38 -4.78 14.69 -4.28
C GLN A 38 -5.59 14.56 -3.01
N ILE A 39 -5.04 13.80 -2.06
CA ILE A 39 -5.59 13.61 -0.72
C ILE A 39 -4.67 14.33 0.26
N ASP A 40 -5.25 15.19 1.08
CA ASP A 40 -4.53 15.94 2.10
C ASP A 40 -5.24 15.76 3.45
N THR A 41 -4.51 15.21 4.42
CA THR A 41 -4.95 15.13 5.81
C THR A 41 -4.13 16.09 6.67
N ASP A 42 -4.38 16.18 7.97
CA ASP A 42 -3.47 16.85 8.91
C ASP A 42 -2.09 16.17 9.02
N ALA A 43 -2.01 14.85 8.85
CA ALA A 43 -0.80 14.06 9.10
C ALA A 43 -0.03 13.63 7.84
N LEU A 44 -0.71 13.47 6.70
CA LEU A 44 -0.13 13.01 5.43
C LEU A 44 -0.71 13.72 4.20
N GLN A 45 -0.02 13.59 3.07
CA GLN A 45 -0.52 13.95 1.74
C GLN A 45 -0.18 12.83 0.76
N ALA A 46 -1.05 12.54 -0.22
CA ALA A 46 -0.83 11.52 -1.23
C ALA A 46 -1.50 11.90 -2.55
N ARG A 47 -0.96 11.43 -3.69
CA ARG A 47 -1.63 11.54 -5.00
C ARG A 47 -1.94 10.17 -5.57
N ILE A 48 -3.10 10.06 -6.19
CA ILE A 48 -3.54 8.86 -6.90
C ILE A 48 -3.63 9.23 -8.38
N ARG A 49 -2.71 8.73 -9.21
CA ARG A 49 -2.71 9.01 -10.65
C ARG A 49 -3.93 8.36 -11.33
N LYS A 50 -4.55 9.13 -12.22
CA LYS A 50 -5.61 8.63 -13.10
C LYS A 50 -5.07 8.08 -14.41
N LYS A 51 -3.92 8.59 -14.87
CA LYS A 51 -3.32 8.26 -16.17
C LYS A 51 -1.84 7.95 -16.07
N GLY A 52 -1.32 7.23 -17.05
CA GLY A 52 0.10 6.88 -17.17
C GLY A 52 0.47 5.70 -16.27
N TYR A 53 1.35 5.94 -15.31
CA TYR A 53 1.71 4.95 -14.28
C TYR A 53 0.69 4.97 -13.15
N VAL A 54 -0.25 4.02 -13.19
CA VAL A 54 -1.51 4.01 -12.41
C VAL A 54 -1.54 2.91 -11.35
N SER A 55 -2.63 2.88 -10.57
CA SER A 55 -2.85 2.13 -9.32
C SER A 55 -2.06 2.69 -8.13
N GLY A 56 -2.51 2.40 -6.91
CA GLY A 56 -1.83 2.80 -5.67
C GLY A 56 -1.60 4.31 -5.52
N VAL A 57 -0.59 4.64 -4.71
CA VAL A 57 -0.13 6.03 -4.49
C VAL A 57 1.03 6.33 -5.43
N GLU A 58 0.96 7.49 -6.07
CA GLU A 58 1.98 8.00 -6.99
C GLU A 58 3.34 8.16 -6.28
N GLN A 59 4.37 7.65 -6.96
CA GLN A 59 5.78 7.80 -6.61
C GLN A 59 6.16 9.19 -6.08
N GLY A 60 6.75 9.23 -4.89
CA GLY A 60 7.28 10.42 -4.22
C GLY A 60 6.21 11.38 -3.70
N THR A 61 4.92 11.03 -3.79
CA THR A 61 3.83 11.92 -3.38
C THR A 61 3.31 11.63 -1.99
N PHE A 62 3.57 10.44 -1.45
CA PHE A 62 3.20 10.10 -0.08
C PHE A 62 4.10 10.84 0.90
N LEU A 63 3.63 11.97 1.41
CA LEU A 63 4.33 12.83 2.35
C LEU A 63 3.82 12.55 3.76
N ASP A 64 4.73 12.23 4.68
CA ASP A 64 4.48 12.32 6.11
C ASP A 64 4.79 13.74 6.60
N LYS A 65 3.76 14.49 6.97
CA LYS A 65 3.88 15.92 7.30
C LYS A 65 4.65 16.18 8.58
N LYS A 66 4.70 15.20 9.50
CA LYS A 66 5.43 15.35 10.76
C LYS A 66 6.94 15.37 10.53
N THR A 67 7.43 14.51 9.64
CA THR A 67 8.87 14.33 9.40
C THR A 67 9.35 15.02 8.14
N GLY A 68 8.44 15.35 7.21
CA GLY A 68 8.77 15.82 5.87
C GLY A 68 9.19 14.69 4.92
N ALA A 69 9.23 13.43 5.38
CA ALA A 69 9.65 12.30 4.56
C ALA A 69 8.65 11.98 3.45
N ARG A 70 9.17 11.52 2.31
CA ARG A 70 8.38 11.04 1.16
C ARG A 70 8.71 9.59 0.86
N ASP A 71 7.78 8.87 0.23
CA ASP A 71 8.08 7.54 -0.29
C ASP A 71 9.24 7.58 -1.29
N LEU A 72 10.14 6.60 -1.18
CA LEU A 72 11.34 6.51 -2.02
C LEU A 72 11.18 5.55 -3.20
N GLY A 73 10.09 4.77 -3.22
CA GLY A 73 9.87 3.73 -4.23
C GLY A 73 9.29 4.26 -5.54
N PHE A 74 8.78 3.37 -6.38
CA PHE A 74 8.04 3.70 -7.61
C PHE A 74 6.55 3.99 -7.36
N GLY A 75 6.18 4.19 -6.11
CA GLY A 75 4.81 4.32 -5.63
C GLY A 75 4.55 3.36 -4.48
N LEU A 76 3.35 3.45 -3.90
CA LEU A 76 2.94 2.57 -2.81
C LEU A 76 1.75 1.72 -3.23
N HIS A 77 1.90 0.39 -3.09
CA HIS A 77 0.87 -0.60 -3.36
C HIS A 77 0.38 -0.56 -4.83
N ILE A 78 1.35 -0.60 -5.74
CA ILE A 78 1.13 -0.53 -7.18
C ILE A 78 0.87 -1.96 -7.72
N MET A 79 -0.12 -2.11 -8.59
CA MET A 79 -0.59 -3.40 -9.09
C MET A 79 -0.03 -3.74 -10.48
N ASP A 80 0.35 -5.00 -10.66
CA ASP A 80 0.81 -5.54 -11.94
C ASP A 80 -0.18 -6.53 -12.56
N PHE A 81 -0.07 -7.83 -12.27
CA PHE A 81 -0.74 -8.92 -12.99
C PHE A 81 -0.95 -10.13 -12.08
N LEU A 82 -1.69 -11.12 -12.57
CA LEU A 82 -2.02 -12.36 -11.88
C LEU A 82 -1.06 -13.49 -12.26
N LEU A 83 -0.60 -14.22 -11.25
CA LEU A 83 0.34 -15.33 -11.38
C LEU A 83 -0.19 -16.56 -10.63
N ALA A 84 0.36 -17.72 -10.96
CA ALA A 84 0.18 -18.95 -10.21
C ALA A 84 1.51 -19.72 -10.08
N PRO A 85 1.62 -20.66 -9.11
CA PRO A 85 2.86 -21.41 -8.88
C PRO A 85 3.24 -22.32 -10.05
N GLY A 86 4.53 -22.59 -10.20
CA GLY A 86 5.06 -23.59 -11.14
C GLY A 86 5.63 -23.02 -12.44
N TRP A 87 6.51 -23.80 -13.08
CA TRP A 87 7.19 -23.44 -14.33
C TRP A 87 6.30 -23.70 -15.55
N ARG A 88 6.20 -22.73 -16.45
CA ARG A 88 5.55 -22.89 -17.76
C ARG A 88 6.30 -22.11 -18.84
N ASP A 89 6.19 -22.57 -20.08
CA ASP A 89 6.60 -21.81 -21.25
C ASP A 89 5.45 -20.87 -21.69
N ASP A 90 5.45 -19.66 -21.12
CA ASP A 90 4.35 -18.68 -21.16
C ASP A 90 4.81 -17.25 -21.49
N GLY A 91 6.07 -17.06 -21.87
CA GLY A 91 6.65 -15.75 -22.16
C GLY A 91 6.88 -14.84 -20.95
N TYR A 92 6.59 -15.30 -19.73
CA TYR A 92 6.88 -14.55 -18.51
C TYR A 92 8.40 -14.51 -18.25
N SER A 93 8.97 -13.30 -18.15
CA SER A 93 10.38 -13.13 -17.80
C SER A 93 10.64 -13.68 -16.41
N ARG A 94 11.72 -14.45 -16.27
CA ARG A 94 12.15 -15.07 -15.01
C ARG A 94 13.53 -14.60 -14.60
N ASP A 95 13.92 -13.40 -15.02
CA ASP A 95 15.13 -12.76 -14.51
C ASP A 95 15.03 -12.65 -12.99
N ALA A 96 15.92 -13.36 -12.30
CA ALA A 96 15.94 -13.44 -10.84
C ALA A 96 16.11 -12.06 -10.20
N ASN A 97 16.76 -11.11 -10.88
CA ASN A 97 16.93 -9.75 -10.36
C ASN A 97 15.64 -8.91 -10.42
N LEU A 98 14.73 -9.22 -11.35
CA LEU A 98 13.49 -8.46 -11.55
C LEU A 98 12.28 -9.13 -10.89
N HIS A 99 12.28 -10.46 -10.88
CA HIS A 99 11.13 -11.25 -10.47
C HIS A 99 11.46 -12.24 -9.36
N GLY A 100 12.70 -12.33 -8.89
CA GLY A 100 13.10 -13.34 -7.92
C GLY A 100 13.16 -14.75 -8.53
N ASN A 101 13.93 -15.62 -7.90
CA ASN A 101 14.11 -17.00 -8.37
C ASN A 101 13.04 -17.95 -7.79
N LEU A 102 11.78 -17.75 -8.18
CA LEU A 102 10.65 -18.55 -7.72
C LEU A 102 9.83 -19.11 -8.89
N PRO A 103 9.40 -20.39 -8.83
CA PRO A 103 8.63 -21.02 -9.89
C PRO A 103 7.23 -20.41 -9.98
N LYS A 104 6.98 -19.68 -11.06
CA LYS A 104 5.68 -19.06 -11.34
C LYS A 104 5.42 -18.87 -12.81
N HIS A 105 4.15 -18.70 -13.14
CA HIS A 105 3.67 -18.51 -14.49
C HIS A 105 2.52 -17.49 -14.54
N LEU A 106 2.34 -16.85 -15.68
CA LEU A 106 1.30 -15.85 -15.92
C LEU A 106 -0.08 -16.50 -16.00
N VAL A 107 -1.02 -15.99 -15.20
CA VAL A 107 -2.44 -16.35 -15.29
C VAL A 107 -3.16 -15.33 -16.17
N GLU A 108 -3.07 -14.05 -15.83
CA GLU A 108 -3.70 -12.96 -16.57
C GLU A 108 -2.90 -11.67 -16.41
N GLY A 109 -2.83 -10.89 -17.49
CA GLY A 109 -2.31 -9.55 -17.53
C GLY A 109 -3.30 -8.57 -18.18
N PRO A 110 -2.83 -7.38 -18.59
CA PRO A 110 -1.45 -6.92 -18.58
C PRO A 110 -0.96 -6.49 -17.19
N GLN A 111 0.29 -6.02 -17.13
CA GLN A 111 0.79 -5.21 -16.03
C GLN A 111 -0.02 -3.90 -15.91
N ILE A 112 -0.94 -3.83 -14.95
CA ILE A 112 -1.90 -2.73 -14.78
C ILE A 112 -1.18 -1.38 -14.70
N CYS A 113 -0.15 -1.27 -13.85
CA CYS A 113 0.49 0.02 -13.59
C CYS A 113 1.05 0.70 -14.85
N THR A 114 1.57 -0.05 -15.82
CA THR A 114 2.16 0.51 -17.05
C THR A 114 1.24 0.42 -18.26
N GLN A 115 0.33 -0.56 -18.32
CA GLN A 115 -0.43 -0.90 -19.52
C GLN A 115 -1.92 -0.60 -19.43
N ALA A 116 -2.50 -0.45 -18.23
CA ALA A 116 -3.90 0.00 -18.12
C ALA A 116 -4.08 1.42 -18.67
N LYS A 117 -3.02 2.25 -18.59
CA LYS A 117 -2.91 3.65 -19.04
C LYS A 117 -3.85 4.64 -18.36
N GLU A 118 -5.05 4.23 -17.97
CA GLU A 118 -6.03 5.04 -17.25
C GLU A 118 -6.87 4.15 -16.32
N LEU A 119 -7.08 4.62 -15.10
CA LEU A 119 -8.00 4.02 -14.13
C LEU A 119 -8.96 5.09 -13.64
N LYS A 120 -10.25 4.77 -13.61
CA LYS A 120 -11.27 5.60 -12.97
C LYS A 120 -11.28 5.33 -11.47
N GLN A 121 -11.45 6.40 -10.69
CA GLN A 121 -11.55 6.37 -9.25
C GLN A 121 -12.99 6.66 -8.83
N GLU A 122 -13.51 5.83 -7.96
CA GLU A 122 -14.73 6.10 -7.22
C GLU A 122 -14.35 6.65 -5.85
N VAL A 123 -14.84 7.83 -5.50
CA VAL A 123 -14.51 8.52 -4.25
C VAL A 123 -15.64 8.32 -3.25
N PHE A 124 -15.29 7.92 -2.03
CA PHE A 124 -16.19 7.82 -0.89
C PHE A 124 -15.74 8.80 0.19
N LYS A 125 -16.67 9.62 0.68
CA LYS A 125 -16.43 10.55 1.79
C LYS A 125 -17.28 10.10 2.96
N GLY A 126 -16.64 9.72 4.05
CA GLY A 126 -17.30 9.55 5.34
C GLY A 126 -16.92 10.68 6.29
N ASP A 127 -17.50 10.69 7.48
CA ASP A 127 -17.30 11.76 8.47
C ASP A 127 -15.82 11.91 8.86
N ASN A 128 -15.09 10.79 8.92
CA ASN A 128 -13.70 10.74 9.38
C ASN A 128 -12.77 9.97 8.43
N PHE A 129 -13.15 9.81 7.16
CA PHE A 129 -12.30 9.15 6.17
C PHE A 129 -12.59 9.59 4.73
N LEU A 130 -11.56 9.53 3.90
CA LEU A 130 -11.66 9.54 2.44
C LEU A 130 -11.23 8.18 1.93
N ALA A 131 -12.03 7.57 1.07
CA ALA A 131 -11.64 6.38 0.37
C ALA A 131 -11.70 6.56 -1.14
N LEU A 132 -10.80 5.89 -1.84
CA LEU A 132 -10.78 5.81 -3.29
C LEU A 132 -10.79 4.35 -3.70
N ARG A 133 -11.73 3.97 -4.56
CA ARG A 133 -11.74 2.65 -5.19
C ARG A 133 -11.34 2.74 -6.64
N GLN A 134 -10.42 1.88 -7.05
CA GLN A 134 -10.02 1.66 -8.43
C GLN A 134 -10.41 0.25 -8.84
N ARG A 135 -10.70 0.07 -10.13
CA ARG A 135 -11.09 -1.23 -10.70
C ARG A 135 -10.42 -1.44 -12.05
N TYR A 136 -10.12 -2.70 -12.35
CA TYR A 136 -9.64 -3.12 -13.65
C TYR A 136 -10.16 -4.52 -13.99
N THR A 137 -10.47 -4.75 -15.25
CA THR A 137 -10.77 -6.09 -15.78
C THR A 137 -9.62 -6.52 -16.66
N PHE A 138 -8.96 -7.59 -16.28
CA PHE A 138 -7.86 -8.18 -17.04
C PHE A 138 -8.35 -8.62 -18.42
N ASN A 139 -7.53 -8.36 -19.45
CA ASN A 139 -7.90 -8.59 -20.84
C ASN A 139 -6.83 -9.36 -21.63
N GLN A 140 -5.72 -9.75 -21.01
CA GLN A 140 -4.68 -10.57 -21.62
C GLN A 140 -4.58 -11.91 -20.89
N PRO A 141 -5.01 -13.02 -21.50
CA PRO A 141 -4.89 -14.33 -20.86
C PRO A 141 -3.44 -14.81 -20.90
N GLY A 142 -3.01 -15.47 -19.82
CA GLY A 142 -1.86 -16.36 -19.85
C GLY A 142 -2.15 -17.62 -20.68
N LYS A 143 -1.10 -18.34 -21.06
CA LYS A 143 -1.23 -19.54 -21.90
C LYS A 143 -2.07 -20.62 -21.19
N GLY A 144 -3.21 -20.94 -21.78
CA GLY A 144 -4.17 -21.91 -21.25
C GLY A 144 -5.22 -21.34 -20.29
N TYR A 145 -5.27 -20.01 -20.11
CA TYR A 145 -6.24 -19.32 -19.26
C TYR A 145 -7.21 -18.46 -20.06
N LYS A 146 -8.27 -18.00 -19.39
CA LYS A 146 -9.22 -17.00 -19.88
C LYS A 146 -8.84 -15.62 -19.34
N ALA A 147 -9.14 -14.58 -20.10
CA ALA A 147 -9.13 -13.22 -19.58
C ALA A 147 -10.52 -12.82 -19.08
N GLY A 148 -10.56 -11.93 -18.10
CA GLY A 148 -11.80 -11.36 -17.58
C GLY A 148 -11.86 -11.28 -16.06
N SER A 149 -10.80 -11.70 -15.35
CA SER A 149 -10.70 -11.48 -13.91
C SER A 149 -10.82 -10.00 -13.58
N THR A 150 -11.40 -9.68 -12.43
CA THR A 150 -11.52 -8.29 -11.97
C THR A 150 -10.61 -8.06 -10.77
N TRP A 151 -9.85 -6.97 -10.79
CA TRP A 151 -9.14 -6.43 -9.64
C TRP A 151 -9.83 -5.16 -9.15
N GLU A 152 -9.92 -5.03 -7.83
CA GLU A 152 -10.33 -3.81 -7.16
C GLU A 152 -9.32 -3.45 -6.07
N GLN A 153 -9.01 -2.17 -5.93
CA GLN A 153 -8.21 -1.66 -4.83
C GLN A 153 -8.94 -0.49 -4.18
N THR A 154 -9.05 -0.53 -2.86
CA THR A 154 -9.62 0.55 -2.05
C THR A 154 -8.55 1.11 -1.13
N LEU A 155 -8.25 2.40 -1.29
CA LEU A 155 -7.32 3.14 -0.44
C LEU A 155 -8.13 3.98 0.55
N VAL A 156 -7.85 3.89 1.84
CA VAL A 156 -8.58 4.61 2.90
C VAL A 156 -7.63 5.49 3.70
N PHE A 157 -7.93 6.79 3.72
CA PHE A 157 -7.18 7.83 4.41
C PHE A 157 -8.01 8.39 5.57
N GLN A 158 -7.35 8.58 6.71
CA GLN A 158 -7.97 9.10 7.92
C GLN A 158 -7.13 10.25 8.50
N PRO A 159 -7.75 11.20 9.22
CA PRO A 159 -7.05 12.23 9.97
C PRO A 159 -6.23 11.65 11.13
N GLY A 160 -5.21 12.39 11.57
CA GLY A 160 -4.40 12.10 12.76
C GLY A 160 -3.43 10.91 12.62
N VAL A 161 -3.49 10.16 11.52
CA VAL A 161 -2.64 8.98 11.27
C VAL A 161 -1.67 9.21 10.12
N ARG A 162 -0.48 8.62 10.23
CA ARG A 162 0.64 8.75 9.27
C ARG A 162 0.75 7.55 8.33
N TRP A 163 -0.36 6.85 8.13
CA TRP A 163 -0.49 5.66 7.30
C TRP A 163 -1.89 5.67 6.66
N PHE A 164 -2.10 4.83 5.65
CA PHE A 164 -3.39 4.59 5.02
C PHE A 164 -3.63 3.08 4.91
N PHE A 165 -4.89 2.67 4.83
CA PHE A 165 -5.21 1.28 4.52
C PHE A 165 -5.28 1.09 3.00
N SER A 166 -4.72 -0.01 2.52
CA SER A 166 -4.95 -0.52 1.17
C SER A 166 -5.60 -1.89 1.28
N CYS A 167 -6.73 -2.06 0.61
CA CYS A 167 -7.48 -3.31 0.56
C CYS A 167 -7.70 -3.69 -0.90
N GLU A 168 -7.45 -4.95 -1.24
CA GLU A 168 -7.61 -5.45 -2.60
C GLU A 168 -8.56 -6.64 -2.66
N ARG A 169 -9.24 -6.75 -3.80
CA ARG A 169 -10.11 -7.88 -4.10
C ARG A 169 -9.87 -8.32 -5.53
N ILE A 170 -9.66 -9.61 -5.71
CA ILE A 170 -9.59 -10.24 -7.03
C ILE A 170 -10.75 -11.22 -7.14
N THR A 171 -11.48 -11.12 -8.24
CA THR A 171 -12.46 -12.14 -8.63
C THR A 171 -11.94 -12.80 -9.88
N SER A 172 -11.55 -14.08 -9.78
CA SER A 172 -10.98 -14.79 -10.92
C SER A 172 -12.07 -15.31 -11.86
N VAL A 173 -11.82 -15.21 -13.17
CA VAL A 173 -12.61 -15.90 -14.20
C VAL A 173 -12.15 -17.34 -14.41
N ASN A 174 -10.95 -17.67 -13.93
CA ASN A 174 -10.37 -18.99 -14.03
C ASN A 174 -10.62 -19.74 -12.71
N ASP A 175 -10.96 -21.01 -12.83
CA ASP A 175 -10.97 -21.94 -11.69
C ASP A 175 -9.54 -22.46 -11.52
N VAL A 176 -8.90 -22.06 -10.42
CA VAL A 176 -7.49 -22.35 -10.14
C VAL A 176 -7.32 -22.69 -8.66
N ASP A 177 -6.48 -23.67 -8.38
CA ASP A 177 -6.16 -24.06 -7.00
C ASP A 177 -5.40 -22.95 -6.26
N ASP A 178 -4.50 -22.27 -6.97
CA ASP A 178 -3.64 -21.23 -6.43
C ASP A 178 -3.61 -20.00 -7.35
N LEU A 179 -3.77 -18.82 -6.77
CA LEU A 179 -3.66 -17.53 -7.45
C LEU A 179 -2.96 -16.55 -6.53
N PHE A 180 -1.92 -15.89 -7.03
CA PHE A 180 -1.32 -14.75 -6.33
C PHE A 180 -1.12 -13.58 -7.27
N TYR A 181 -1.21 -12.39 -6.70
CA TYR A 181 -1.08 -11.14 -7.41
C TYR A 181 0.32 -10.59 -7.20
N ARG A 182 0.92 -10.09 -8.28
CA ARG A 182 2.19 -9.38 -8.19
C ARG A 182 1.90 -7.91 -7.95
N ILE A 183 2.49 -7.36 -6.90
CA ILE A 183 2.42 -5.95 -6.54
C ILE A 183 3.82 -5.39 -6.31
N ASP A 184 3.98 -4.11 -6.65
CA ASP A 184 5.10 -3.29 -6.22
C ASP A 184 4.79 -2.71 -4.85
N MET A 185 5.44 -3.28 -3.84
CA MET A 185 5.45 -2.76 -2.47
C MET A 185 6.53 -1.69 -2.30
N PRO A 186 6.46 -0.86 -1.24
CA PRO A 186 7.46 0.16 -0.89
C PRO A 186 8.93 -0.31 -0.78
N GLY A 187 9.24 -1.59 -0.96
CA GLY A 187 10.59 -2.14 -0.95
C GLY A 187 11.44 -1.84 -2.19
N HIS A 188 10.84 -1.46 -3.34
CA HIS A 188 11.59 -1.06 -4.53
C HIS A 188 12.09 0.39 -4.42
N ILE A 189 12.99 0.64 -3.47
CA ILE A 189 13.58 1.95 -3.20
C ILE A 189 14.42 2.40 -4.39
N ARG A 190 14.16 3.61 -4.90
CA ARG A 190 14.98 4.22 -5.94
C ARG A 190 16.21 4.86 -5.33
N HIS A 191 17.38 4.43 -5.77
CA HIS A 191 18.65 5.00 -5.35
C HIS A 191 19.74 4.80 -6.39
N ARG A 192 20.83 5.53 -6.24
CA ARG A 192 22.12 5.31 -6.88
C ARG A 192 23.16 5.15 -5.77
N ASN A 193 23.57 3.91 -5.50
CA ASN A 193 24.51 3.58 -4.42
C ASN A 193 24.07 4.10 -3.03
N GLY A 194 22.79 3.97 -2.69
CA GLY A 194 22.24 4.39 -1.40
C GLY A 194 22.14 5.89 -1.16
N ASP A 195 22.15 6.73 -2.19
CA ASP A 195 22.14 8.20 -2.08
C ASP A 195 20.86 8.81 -1.47
N THR A 196 19.74 8.09 -1.43
CA THR A 196 18.44 8.57 -0.98
C THR A 196 18.06 8.17 0.45
N PHE A 197 18.88 7.37 1.13
CA PHE A 197 18.62 6.89 2.48
C PHE A 197 19.92 6.62 3.25
N THR A 198 19.85 6.52 4.58
CA THR A 198 21.02 6.19 5.40
C THR A 198 21.09 4.71 5.76
N GLN A 199 19.92 4.08 5.94
CA GLN A 199 19.77 2.68 6.30
C GLN A 199 18.38 2.16 5.95
N VAL A 200 18.25 0.85 5.75
CA VAL A 200 16.97 0.14 5.61
C VAL A 200 16.82 -0.82 6.78
N TYR A 201 15.67 -0.79 7.45
CA TYR A 201 15.33 -1.77 8.47
C TYR A 201 14.60 -2.94 7.81
N LEU A 202 15.10 -4.17 8.02
CA LEU A 202 14.48 -5.39 7.53
C LEU A 202 13.94 -6.19 8.71
N SER A 203 12.61 -6.23 8.82
CA SER A 203 11.92 -6.89 9.93
C SER A 203 12.24 -8.39 10.04
N TYR A 204 12.46 -9.07 8.92
CA TYR A 204 12.80 -10.50 8.89
C TYR A 204 14.25 -10.80 9.30
N LEU A 205 15.10 -9.78 9.41
CA LEU A 205 16.45 -9.90 9.99
C LEU A 205 16.57 -9.20 11.35
N ASP A 206 15.51 -8.51 11.79
CA ASP A 206 15.48 -7.69 13.00
C ASP A 206 16.69 -6.74 13.13
N LYS A 207 17.12 -6.14 12.01
CA LYS A 207 18.30 -5.25 11.97
C LYS A 207 18.22 -4.19 10.88
N THR A 208 18.99 -3.13 11.05
CA THR A 208 19.25 -2.12 10.02
C THR A 208 20.43 -2.54 9.13
N ILE A 209 20.33 -2.22 7.84
CA ILE A 209 21.39 -2.37 6.84
C ILE A 209 21.79 -0.97 6.37
N PRO A 210 23.07 -0.58 6.47
CA PRO A 210 23.50 0.74 6.06
C PRO A 210 23.47 0.89 4.54
N ALA A 211 23.27 2.12 4.07
CA ALA A 211 23.22 2.46 2.64
C ALA A 211 24.46 2.02 1.84
N SER A 212 25.62 1.88 2.50
CA SER A 212 26.86 1.41 1.90
C SER A 212 26.79 -0.01 1.33
N GLU A 213 25.86 -0.84 1.82
CA GLU A 213 25.65 -2.21 1.34
C GLU A 213 24.83 -2.27 0.04
N PHE A 214 24.17 -1.17 -0.36
CA PHE A 214 23.31 -1.10 -1.54
C PHE A 214 24.04 -0.55 -2.77
N LYS A 215 25.31 -0.92 -2.93
CA LYS A 215 26.13 -0.61 -4.12
C LYS A 215 25.92 -1.65 -5.22
N ASP A 216 25.78 -2.90 -4.81
CA ASP A 216 25.51 -4.04 -5.65
C ASP A 216 24.10 -4.56 -5.36
N ASN A 217 23.60 -5.45 -6.22
CA ASN A 217 22.30 -6.09 -5.98
C ASN A 217 22.36 -6.87 -4.66
N PHE A 218 21.46 -6.49 -3.73
CA PHE A 218 21.30 -7.06 -2.40
C PHE A 218 20.15 -8.06 -2.37
#